data_AF-A0AAJ4ZQ62-F1
#
_entry.id   AF-A0AAJ4ZQ62-F1
#
_cell.length_a   1.000
_cell.length_b   1.000
_cell.length_c   1.000
_cell.angle_alpha   90.00
_cell.angle_beta   90.00
_cell.angle_gamma   90.00
#
_symmetry.space_group_name_H-M   'P 1'
#
loop_
_entity.id
_entity.type
_entity.pdbx_description
1 polymer ?
#
loop_
_entity_poly.entity_id
_entity_poly.type
_entity_poly.pdbx_seq_one_letter_code
_entity_poly.pdbx_strand_id
1 'polypeptide(L)'
;MSNRAIPADFPRNTPPASVPGAQPKLLVRLVNGRYVSGLADEEWVERYECCEDLAQQCAPYCMRKVAENPALTQERCLANVRKGFALKVQSGEWDFSEAEQDWVMKRARQLLGW
;
A
#
# COMPACT_ATOMS: atom_id res chain seq x y z
N MET A 1 -13.14 -18.74 4.06
CA MET A 1 -12.62 -17.40 3.76
C MET A 1 -12.50 -16.69 5.09
N SER A 2 -11.28 -16.51 5.60
CA SER A 2 -11.07 -15.87 6.91
C SER A 2 -11.50 -14.41 6.79
N ASN A 3 -12.58 -14.05 7.47
CA ASN A 3 -13.08 -12.68 7.57
C ASN A 3 -12.07 -11.86 8.39
N ARG A 4 -10.96 -11.42 7.75
CA ARG A 4 -10.05 -10.45 8.34
C ARG A 4 -10.69 -9.08 8.18
N ALA A 5 -11.18 -8.54 9.28
CA ALA A 5 -11.61 -7.15 9.31
C ALA A 5 -10.43 -6.25 8.90
N ILE A 6 -10.63 -5.46 7.84
CA ILE A 6 -9.65 -4.47 7.40
C ILE A 6 -9.39 -3.50 8.55
N PRO A 7 -8.13 -3.27 8.95
CA PRO A 7 -7.79 -2.34 10.00
C PRO A 7 -8.35 -0.93 9.74
N ALA A 8 -8.85 -0.27 10.78
CA ALA A 8 -9.47 1.05 10.66
C ALA A 8 -8.49 2.15 10.18
N ASP A 9 -7.18 1.91 10.28
CA ASP A 9 -6.12 2.80 9.82
C ASP A 9 -5.66 2.50 8.39
N PHE A 10 -6.24 1.51 7.71
CA PHE A 10 -5.97 1.28 6.29
C PHE A 10 -6.61 2.40 5.44
N PRO A 11 -5.86 2.99 4.47
CA PRO A 11 -6.36 4.12 3.68
C PRO A 11 -7.64 3.80 2.92
N ARG A 12 -8.61 4.74 2.94
CA ARG A 12 -9.88 4.64 2.21
C ARG A 12 -9.95 5.48 0.93
N ASN A 13 -9.09 6.47 0.81
CA ASN A 13 -9.09 7.42 -0.30
C ASN A 13 -7.81 7.22 -1.11
N THR A 14 -7.88 6.50 -2.22
CA THR A 14 -6.85 6.55 -3.26
C THR A 14 -7.09 7.79 -4.14
N PRO A 15 -6.05 8.41 -4.72
CA PRO A 15 -6.25 9.38 -5.80
C PRO A 15 -7.06 8.71 -6.91
N PRO A 16 -7.97 9.44 -7.59
CA PRO A 16 -8.68 8.89 -8.74
C PRO A 16 -7.64 8.37 -9.72
N ALA A 17 -7.76 7.09 -10.08
CA ALA A 17 -6.84 6.39 -10.98
C ALA A 17 -6.43 7.31 -12.13
N SER A 18 -5.16 7.72 -12.16
CA SER A 18 -4.65 8.59 -13.22
C SER A 18 -4.35 7.71 -14.42
N VAL A 19 -5.38 7.43 -15.21
CA VAL A 19 -5.23 6.74 -16.49
C VAL A 19 -4.29 7.58 -17.38
N PRO A 20 -3.24 7.02 -17.99
CA PRO A 20 -2.39 7.78 -18.90
C PRO A 20 -3.23 8.17 -20.13
N GLY A 21 -3.60 9.44 -20.22
CA GLY A 21 -4.33 10.01 -21.35
C GLY A 21 -5.69 10.63 -20.98
N ALA A 22 -5.77 11.96 -21.13
CA ALA A 22 -6.98 12.77 -21.21
C ALA A 22 -7.79 13.01 -19.92
N GLN A 23 -7.43 14.11 -19.22
CA GLN A 23 -8.19 14.86 -18.19
C GLN A 23 -8.69 14.07 -16.96
N PRO A 24 -8.69 14.69 -15.76
CA PRO A 24 -9.33 14.09 -14.60
C PRO A 24 -10.85 14.09 -14.80
N LYS A 25 -11.38 13.04 -15.44
CA LYS A 25 -12.80 12.71 -15.34
C LYS A 25 -12.99 12.10 -13.97
N LEU A 26 -13.73 12.78 -13.10
CA LEU A 26 -14.28 12.18 -11.88
C LEU A 26 -14.91 10.83 -12.26
N LEU A 27 -14.25 9.73 -11.93
CA LEU A 27 -14.75 8.37 -12.12
C LEU A 27 -15.85 8.14 -11.09
N VAL A 28 -17.03 8.70 -11.36
CA VAL A 28 -18.24 8.39 -10.60
C VAL A 28 -18.90 7.17 -11.22
N ARG A 29 -19.07 6.11 -10.43
CA ARG A 29 -19.82 4.92 -10.86
C ARG A 29 -21.25 5.01 -10.33
N LEU A 30 -22.22 4.76 -11.20
CA LEU A 30 -23.63 4.66 -10.81
C LEU A 30 -23.90 3.26 -10.26
N VAL A 31 -24.12 3.15 -8.95
CA VAL A 31 -24.53 1.91 -8.29
C VAL A 31 -25.90 2.14 -7.66
N ASN A 32 -26.89 1.32 -8.01
CA ASN A 32 -28.28 1.44 -7.52
C ASN A 32 -28.88 2.86 -7.67
N GLY A 33 -28.56 3.56 -8.77
CA GLY A 33 -29.05 4.92 -9.02
C GLY A 33 -28.35 6.03 -8.23
N ARG A 34 -27.25 5.73 -7.51
CA ARG A 34 -26.42 6.73 -6.82
C ARG A 34 -25.01 6.77 -7.40
N TYR A 35 -24.51 7.98 -7.62
CA TYR A 35 -23.11 8.20 -7.99
C TYR A 35 -22.25 8.00 -6.75
N VAL A 36 -21.40 6.98 -6.78
CA VAL A 36 -20.43 6.71 -5.71
C VAL A 36 -19.08 7.24 -6.16
N SER A 37 -18.43 8.01 -5.28
CA SER A 37 -17.04 8.47 -5.41
C SER A 37 -16.20 7.76 -4.34
N GLY A 38 -15.15 7.07 -4.75
CA GLY A 38 -14.30 6.23 -3.87
C GLY A 38 -14.18 4.81 -4.42
N LEU A 39 -13.23 4.03 -3.87
CA LEU A 39 -13.10 2.59 -4.17
C LEU A 39 -14.42 1.90 -3.79
N ALA A 40 -14.89 0.96 -4.63
CA ALA A 40 -15.96 0.06 -4.19
C ALA A 40 -15.46 -0.77 -2.98
N ASP A 41 -16.35 -1.23 -2.10
CA ASP A 41 -15.94 -2.00 -0.91
C ASP A 41 -15.08 -3.23 -1.29
N GLU A 42 -15.37 -3.87 -2.42
CA GLU A 42 -14.59 -4.98 -2.99
C GLU A 42 -13.18 -4.53 -3.40
N GLU A 43 -13.06 -3.40 -4.09
CA GLU A 43 -11.76 -2.85 -4.51
C GLU A 43 -10.93 -2.43 -3.28
N TRP A 44 -11.56 -1.88 -2.25
CA TRP A 44 -10.88 -1.56 -0.99
C TRP A 44 -10.34 -2.81 -0.28
N VAL A 45 -11.06 -3.93 -0.34
CA VAL A 45 -10.59 -5.23 0.15
C VAL A 45 -9.39 -5.72 -0.65
N GLU A 46 -9.46 -5.68 -1.98
CA GLU A 46 -8.34 -6.09 -2.86
C GLU A 46 -7.09 -5.25 -2.59
N ARG A 47 -7.25 -3.92 -2.46
CA ARG A 47 -6.15 -3.01 -2.10
C ARG A 47 -5.53 -3.38 -0.75
N TYR A 48 -6.35 -3.69 0.24
CA TYR A 48 -5.89 -4.13 1.56
C TYR A 48 -5.11 -5.45 1.47
N GLU A 49 -5.64 -6.45 0.78
CA GLU A 49 -5.00 -7.77 0.65
C GLU A 49 -3.64 -7.66 -0.04
N CYS A 50 -3.53 -6.85 -1.11
CA CYS A 50 -2.26 -6.57 -1.76
C CYS A 50 -1.27 -5.89 -0.81
N CYS A 51 -1.70 -4.89 -0.03
CA CYS A 51 -0.82 -4.19 0.91
C CYS A 51 -0.37 -5.11 2.06
N GLU A 52 -1.27 -5.94 2.58
CA GLU A 52 -0.97 -6.91 3.65
C GLU A 52 0.04 -7.95 3.16
N ASP A 53 -0.11 -8.48 1.94
CA ASP A 53 0.85 -9.41 1.34
C ASP A 53 2.24 -8.75 1.16
N LEU A 54 2.29 -7.53 0.64
CA LEU A 54 3.55 -6.78 0.52
C LEU A 54 4.22 -6.55 1.87
N ALA A 55 3.46 -6.27 2.93
CA ALA A 55 4.01 -6.13 4.28
C ALA A 55 4.58 -7.46 4.79
N GLN A 56 3.89 -8.58 4.54
CA GLN A 56 4.35 -9.93 4.88
C GLN A 56 5.61 -10.33 4.11
N GLN A 57 5.80 -9.86 2.86
CA GLN A 57 7.03 -10.08 2.10
C GLN A 57 8.18 -9.16 2.55
N CYS A 58 7.88 -7.90 2.87
CA CYS A 58 8.87 -6.92 3.31
C CYS A 58 9.49 -7.29 4.66
N ALA A 59 8.69 -7.80 5.60
CA ALA A 59 9.16 -8.15 6.94
C ALA A 59 10.39 -9.10 6.93
N PRO A 60 10.32 -10.33 6.36
CA PRO A 60 11.47 -11.24 6.32
C PRO A 60 12.64 -10.67 5.49
N TYR A 61 12.36 -9.88 4.45
CA TYR A 61 13.40 -9.19 3.69
C TYR A 61 14.19 -8.20 4.58
N CYS A 62 13.50 -7.35 5.33
CA CYS A 62 14.10 -6.37 6.22
C CYS A 62 14.89 -7.04 7.35
N MET A 63 14.31 -8.07 7.99
CA MET A 63 14.98 -8.85 9.04
C MET A 63 16.31 -9.43 8.53
N ARG A 64 16.30 -10.05 7.35
CA ARG A 64 17.51 -10.58 6.72
C ARG A 64 18.53 -9.49 6.43
N LYS A 65 18.10 -8.34 5.90
CA LYS A 65 19.03 -7.24 5.55
C LYS A 65 19.71 -6.61 6.75
N VAL A 66 19.00 -6.47 7.87
CA VAL A 66 19.60 -6.00 9.13
C VAL A 66 20.55 -7.05 9.71
N ALA A 67 20.23 -8.34 9.62
CA ALA A 67 21.11 -9.41 10.08
C ALA A 67 22.41 -9.52 9.24
N GLU A 68 22.32 -9.30 7.93
CA GLU A 68 23.47 -9.30 7.00
C GLU A 68 24.39 -8.08 7.17
N ASN A 69 23.89 -6.97 7.74
CA ASN A 69 24.64 -5.72 7.85
C ASN A 69 24.43 -5.07 9.23
N PRO A 70 25.34 -5.29 10.19
CA PRO A 70 25.26 -4.71 11.53
C PRO A 70 25.22 -3.18 11.59
N ALA A 71 25.67 -2.48 10.54
CA ALA A 71 25.61 -1.01 10.46
C ALA A 71 24.24 -0.49 9.95
N LEU A 72 23.37 -1.37 9.45
CA LEU A 72 22.05 -1.01 8.96
C LEU A 72 21.03 -1.03 10.09
N THR A 73 20.56 0.13 10.52
CA THR A 73 19.49 0.22 11.52
C THR A 73 18.14 -0.22 10.95
N GLN A 74 17.22 -0.61 11.83
CA GLN A 74 15.85 -0.98 11.49
C GLN A 74 15.12 0.15 10.73
N GLU A 75 15.23 1.38 11.23
CA GLU A 75 14.64 2.57 10.60
C GLU A 75 15.23 2.82 9.20
N ARG A 76 16.56 2.69 9.06
CA ARG A 76 17.21 2.89 7.78
C ARG A 76 16.81 1.81 6.77
N CYS A 77 16.63 0.56 7.23
CA CYS A 77 16.16 -0.53 6.41
C CYS A 77 14.75 -0.25 5.86
N LEU A 78 13.79 0.09 6.73
CA LEU A 78 12.42 0.44 6.32
C LEU A 78 12.39 1.66 5.41
N ALA A 79 13.19 2.70 5.70
CA ALA A 79 13.29 3.89 4.84
C ALA A 79 13.81 3.55 3.43
N ASN A 80 14.79 2.64 3.33
CA ASN A 80 15.30 2.19 2.03
C ASN A 80 14.25 1.40 1.25
N VAL A 81 13.50 0.52 1.91
CA VAL A 81 12.39 -0.22 1.30
C VAL A 81 11.30 0.75 0.83
N ARG A 82 10.91 1.71 1.66
CA ARG A 82 9.94 2.76 1.31
C ARG A 82 10.37 3.56 0.09
N LYS A 83 11.66 3.90 0.00
CA LYS A 83 12.24 4.59 -1.16
C LYS A 83 12.18 3.71 -2.42
N GLY A 84 12.52 2.43 -2.30
CA GLY A 84 12.41 1.48 -3.41
C GLY A 84 10.97 1.35 -3.92
N PHE A 85 10.00 1.26 -3.01
CA PHE A 85 8.57 1.26 -3.34
C PHE A 85 8.19 2.55 -4.10
N ALA A 86 8.52 3.72 -3.56
CA ALA A 86 8.21 5.00 -4.18
C ALA A 86 8.75 5.11 -5.62
N LEU A 87 9.97 4.62 -5.86
CA LEU A 87 10.56 4.64 -7.19
C LEU A 87 9.79 3.78 -8.20
N LYS A 88 9.27 2.62 -7.79
CA LYS A 88 8.42 1.77 -8.65
C LYS A 88 7.08 2.41 -8.98
N VAL A 89 6.51 3.16 -8.04
CA VAL A 89 5.29 3.94 -8.29
C VAL A 89 5.58 5.10 -9.24
N GLN A 90 6.67 5.83 -9.02
CA GLN A 90 7.08 6.94 -9.88
C GLN A 90 7.42 6.48 -11.31
N SER A 91 7.95 5.26 -11.48
CA SER A 91 8.20 4.69 -12.82
C SER A 91 6.94 4.13 -13.50
N GLY A 92 5.79 4.17 -12.82
CA GLY A 92 4.53 3.61 -13.32
C GLY A 92 4.49 2.07 -13.33
N GLU A 93 5.42 1.40 -12.65
CA GLU A 93 5.40 -0.06 -12.52
C GLU A 93 4.27 -0.48 -11.58
N TRP A 94 4.11 0.25 -10.48
CA TRP A 94 3.15 -0.05 -9.41
C TRP A 94 2.17 1.09 -9.20
N ASP A 95 0.90 0.75 -8.92
CA ASP A 95 -0.15 1.74 -8.64
C ASP A 95 -0.54 1.72 -7.16
N PHE A 96 0.17 2.51 -6.35
CA PHE A 96 -0.11 2.67 -4.92
C PHE A 96 -0.01 4.13 -4.50
N SER A 97 -1.00 4.59 -3.74
CA SER A 97 -0.96 5.90 -3.09
C SER A 97 0.17 5.97 -2.06
N GLU A 98 0.61 7.18 -1.73
CA GLU A 98 1.61 7.38 -0.66
C GLU A 98 1.12 6.82 0.68
N ALA A 99 -0.18 6.97 0.98
CA ALA A 99 -0.79 6.47 2.20
C ALA A 99 -0.72 4.93 2.29
N GLU A 100 -0.92 4.22 1.19
CA GLU A 100 -0.79 2.76 1.17
C GLU A 100 0.67 2.34 1.31
N GLN A 101 1.60 3.03 0.64
CA GLN A 101 3.03 2.78 0.79
C GLN A 101 3.48 2.96 2.25
N ASP A 102 3.00 4.00 2.92
CA ASP A 102 3.28 4.27 4.34
C ASP A 102 2.63 3.21 5.23
N TRP A 103 1.41 2.80 4.92
CA TRP A 103 0.71 1.74 5.65
C TRP A 103 1.47 0.41 5.56
N VAL A 104 1.99 0.02 4.39
CA VAL A 104 2.81 -1.19 4.23
C VAL A 104 4.04 -1.14 5.13
N MET A 105 4.73 0.01 5.22
CA MET A 105 5.91 0.15 6.09
C MET A 105 5.54 0.05 7.57
N LYS A 106 4.45 0.71 7.98
CA LYS A 106 3.92 0.62 9.34
C LYS A 106 3.56 -0.81 9.69
N ARG A 107 2.90 -1.53 8.77
CA ARG A 107 2.48 -2.92 8.96
C ARG A 107 3.68 -3.86 9.04
N ALA A 108 4.69 -3.69 8.17
CA ALA A 108 5.93 -4.45 8.22
C ALA A 108 6.67 -4.25 9.56
N ARG A 109 6.71 -3.00 10.05
CA ARG A 109 7.28 -2.68 11.38
C ARG A 109 6.57 -3.45 12.49
N GLN A 110 5.24 -3.49 12.48
CA GLN A 110 4.43 -4.25 13.46
C GLN A 110 4.69 -5.76 13.37
N LEU A 111 4.76 -6.33 12.15
CA LEU A 111 5.04 -7.76 11.95
C LEU A 111 6.43 -8.16 12.48
N LEU A 112 7.38 -7.24 12.48
CA LEU A 112 8.73 -7.44 12.97
C LEU A 112 8.91 -7.14 14.47
N GLY A 113 7.93 -6.49 15.10
CA GLY A 113 8.05 -6.03 16.48
C GLY A 113 9.07 -4.91 16.68
N TRP A 114 9.28 -4.07 15.66
CA TRP A 114 10.22 -2.94 15.67
C TRP A 114 9.58 -1.61 16.11
#